data_AF-A0A2V9N5N0-F1
#
_entry.id   AF-A0A2V9N5N0-F1
#
_cell.length_a   1.000
_cell.length_b   1.000
_cell.length_c   1.000
_cell.angle_alpha   90.00
_cell.angle_beta   90.00
_cell.angle_gamma   90.00
#
_symmetry.space_group_name_H-M   'P 1'
#
loop_
_entity.id
_entity.type
_entity.pdbx_description
1 polymer ?
#
loop_
_entity_poly.entity_id
_entity_poly.type
_entity_poly.pdbx_seq_one_letter_code
_entity_poly.pdbx_strand_id
1 'polypeptide(L)'
;MTEVATYRKTHADADLGLHLTLTSEWKTYRWGPVASANSVASLLDQAGTLWADTPQVGQHAKPDEAEREIRAQVDRALALGIRPTHLDTHMGSVLAAPELFAAYVKIAHEYHLPFLAIRIPGLGEKFLSVLTEKDVVLDSIVIAGDKQPADQWKDFYLNAIKGLKPGLTEMIVHLGHDDAELQAITVDHPDYGSAWRQRDYDLVTSPEFKGALRDNNIVLIKWKDLQKLVN
;
A
#
# COMPACT_ATOMS: atom_id res chain seq x y z
N MET A 1 -16.20 -3.56 -2.44
CA MET A 1 -15.47 -3.85 -3.71
C MET A 1 -16.25 -3.52 -4.98
N THR A 2 -17.58 -3.64 -5.02
CA THR A 2 -18.37 -3.38 -6.24
C THR A 2 -18.37 -1.91 -6.68
N GLU A 3 -18.23 -0.97 -5.76
CA GLU A 3 -18.15 0.47 -6.07
C GLU A 3 -16.87 0.83 -6.83
N VAL A 4 -15.70 0.37 -6.36
CA VAL A 4 -14.41 0.58 -7.06
C VAL A 4 -14.41 -0.09 -8.44
N ALA A 5 -14.96 -1.30 -8.56
CA ALA A 5 -15.13 -1.96 -9.85
C ALA A 5 -16.06 -1.17 -10.78
N THR A 6 -17.12 -0.55 -10.25
CA THR A 6 -18.02 0.33 -11.02
C THR A 6 -17.32 1.61 -11.44
N TYR A 7 -16.57 2.25 -10.53
CA TYR A 7 -15.76 3.42 -10.82
C TYR A 7 -14.76 3.13 -11.95
N ARG A 8 -14.07 1.98 -11.91
CA ARG A 8 -13.11 1.56 -12.93
C ARG A 8 -13.74 1.38 -14.32
N LYS A 9 -15.03 1.01 -14.41
CA LYS A 9 -15.75 0.90 -15.69
C LYS A 9 -16.01 2.27 -16.34
N THR A 10 -16.25 3.30 -15.54
CA THR A 10 -16.49 4.67 -16.03
C THR A 10 -15.23 5.53 -16.11
N HIS A 11 -14.13 5.08 -15.50
CA HIS A 11 -12.84 5.78 -15.48
C HIS A 11 -11.72 4.85 -15.97
N ALA A 12 -11.76 4.52 -17.27
CA ALA A 12 -10.86 3.51 -17.82
C ALA A 12 -9.36 3.87 -17.71
N ASP A 13 -9.05 5.17 -17.63
CA ASP A 13 -7.71 5.73 -17.54
C ASP A 13 -7.20 5.96 -16.10
N ALA A 14 -8.01 5.64 -15.09
CA ALA A 14 -7.64 5.79 -13.68
C ALA A 14 -6.42 4.91 -13.34
N ASP A 15 -5.49 5.49 -12.58
CA ASP A 15 -4.33 4.78 -12.06
C ASP A 15 -4.71 4.11 -10.73
N LEU A 16 -5.16 2.87 -10.82
CA LEU A 16 -5.64 2.10 -9.66
C LEU A 16 -4.71 0.91 -9.45
N GLY A 17 -3.98 0.91 -8.33
CA GLY A 17 -3.22 -0.23 -7.86
C GLY A 17 -4.08 -1.24 -7.11
N LEU A 18 -3.46 -2.34 -6.70
CA LEU A 18 -4.03 -3.28 -5.76
C LEU A 18 -3.21 -3.29 -4.47
N HIS A 19 -3.86 -2.87 -3.38
CA HIS A 19 -3.30 -2.86 -2.04
C HIS A 19 -3.43 -4.23 -1.39
N LEU A 20 -2.39 -5.04 -1.56
CA LEU A 20 -2.34 -6.40 -1.06
C LEU A 20 -2.21 -6.39 0.46
N THR A 21 -2.84 -7.34 1.14
CA THR A 21 -2.74 -7.42 2.59
C THR A 21 -2.51 -8.85 3.09
N LEU A 22 -1.66 -9.00 4.11
CA LEU A 22 -1.54 -10.20 4.93
C LEU A 22 -1.90 -9.92 6.40
N THR A 23 -2.40 -8.73 6.69
CA THR A 23 -2.83 -8.29 8.02
C THR A 23 -4.28 -7.84 8.01
N SER A 24 -4.88 -7.75 9.19
CA SER A 24 -6.15 -7.10 9.45
C SER A 24 -6.05 -6.49 10.84
N GLU A 25 -5.90 -5.18 10.97
CA GLU A 25 -5.49 -4.50 12.19
C GLU A 25 -6.66 -4.00 13.05
N TRP A 26 -7.80 -3.71 12.42
CA TRP A 26 -8.91 -3.06 13.11
C TRP A 26 -9.54 -3.95 14.18
N LYS A 27 -10.07 -3.27 15.21
CA LYS A 27 -10.70 -3.92 16.37
C LYS A 27 -12.03 -4.60 16.03
N THR A 28 -12.87 -3.92 15.26
CA THR A 28 -14.27 -4.32 14.99
C THR A 28 -14.52 -4.72 13.54
N TYR A 29 -13.63 -4.35 12.63
CA TYR A 29 -13.75 -4.59 11.19
C TYR A 29 -12.61 -5.48 10.69
N ARG A 30 -12.63 -6.76 11.09
CA ARG A 30 -11.62 -7.74 10.70
C ARG A 30 -11.99 -8.46 9.41
N TRP A 31 -11.00 -8.83 8.62
CA TRP A 31 -11.19 -9.60 7.38
C TRP A 31 -10.33 -10.87 7.34
N GLY A 32 -10.86 -11.86 6.61
CA GLY A 32 -10.17 -13.11 6.32
C GLY A 32 -9.44 -13.07 4.97
N PRO A 33 -8.88 -14.23 4.56
CA PRO A 33 -8.19 -14.37 3.30
C PRO A 33 -9.17 -14.42 2.12
N VAL A 34 -8.68 -14.15 0.92
CA VAL A 34 -9.42 -14.42 -0.33
C VAL A 34 -9.28 -15.90 -0.73
N ALA A 35 -8.10 -16.48 -0.52
CA ALA A 35 -7.88 -17.91 -0.71
C ALA A 35 -8.69 -18.73 0.30
N SER A 36 -8.90 -20.01 0.00
CA SER A 36 -9.56 -20.92 0.93
C SER A 36 -8.75 -21.01 2.23
N ALA A 37 -9.39 -20.78 3.38
CA ALA A 37 -8.72 -20.76 4.69
C ALA A 37 -7.86 -22.00 4.96
N ASN A 38 -8.29 -23.19 4.53
CA ASN A 38 -7.53 -24.44 4.70
C ASN A 38 -6.21 -24.46 3.91
N SER A 39 -6.09 -23.65 2.86
CA SER A 39 -4.90 -23.56 2.02
C SER A 39 -3.91 -22.47 2.47
N VAL A 40 -4.31 -21.65 3.45
CA VAL A 40 -3.55 -20.48 3.95
C VAL A 40 -3.65 -20.34 5.48
N ALA A 41 -3.78 -21.45 6.21
CA ALA A 41 -4.02 -21.46 7.65
C ALA A 41 -2.93 -20.74 8.48
N SER A 42 -1.70 -20.66 7.98
CA SER A 42 -0.59 -19.92 8.61
C SER A 42 -0.76 -18.41 8.60
N LEU A 43 -1.62 -17.89 7.72
CA LEU A 43 -1.94 -16.46 7.65
C LEU A 43 -3.04 -16.06 8.63
N LEU A 44 -3.65 -17.03 9.32
CA LEU A 44 -4.88 -16.83 10.09
C LEU A 44 -4.64 -16.95 11.59
N ASP A 45 -5.28 -16.05 12.33
CA ASP A 45 -5.40 -16.15 13.77
C ASP A 45 -6.46 -17.18 14.20
N GLN A 46 -6.65 -17.33 15.51
CA GLN A 46 -7.62 -18.26 16.07
C GLN A 46 -9.09 -17.95 15.71
N ALA A 47 -9.38 -16.72 15.27
CA ALA A 47 -10.70 -16.30 14.82
C ALA A 47 -10.91 -16.55 13.31
N GLY A 48 -9.90 -17.04 12.59
CA GLY A 48 -9.95 -17.27 11.14
C GLY A 48 -9.79 -15.99 10.32
N THR A 49 -9.31 -14.91 10.93
CA THR A 49 -9.00 -13.64 10.25
C THR A 49 -7.50 -13.51 10.03
N LEU A 50 -7.06 -12.64 9.12
CA LEU A 50 -5.62 -12.37 8.95
C LEU A 50 -5.00 -11.87 10.25
N TRP A 51 -3.70 -11.98 10.45
CA TRP A 51 -3.02 -11.52 11.67
C TRP A 51 -3.19 -10.01 11.92
N ALA A 52 -3.14 -9.58 13.19
CA ALA A 52 -3.40 -8.19 13.54
C ALA A 52 -2.25 -7.24 13.17
N ASP A 53 -1.03 -7.76 13.10
CA ASP A 53 0.16 -6.95 12.88
C ASP A 53 1.24 -7.68 12.06
N THR A 54 2.17 -6.89 11.52
CA THR A 54 3.29 -7.36 10.70
C THR A 54 4.24 -8.32 11.45
N PRO A 55 4.59 -8.11 12.73
CA PRO A 55 5.35 -9.09 13.51
C PRO A 55 4.72 -10.48 13.58
N GLN A 56 3.41 -10.59 13.79
CA GLN A 56 2.69 -11.87 13.80
C GLN A 56 2.74 -12.54 12.42
N VAL A 57 2.57 -11.77 11.34
CA VAL A 57 2.76 -12.30 9.98
C VAL A 57 4.17 -12.88 9.83
N GLY A 58 5.21 -12.16 10.25
CA GLY A 58 6.60 -12.64 10.17
C GLY A 58 6.88 -13.90 11.01
N GLN A 59 6.15 -14.10 12.10
CA GLN A 59 6.31 -15.28 12.97
C GLN A 59 5.58 -16.52 12.44
N HIS A 60 4.45 -16.34 11.76
CA HIS A 60 3.53 -17.42 11.45
C HIS A 60 3.42 -17.74 9.97
N ALA A 61 3.46 -16.74 9.09
CA ALA A 61 3.16 -16.89 7.68
C ALA A 61 4.17 -17.79 6.97
N LYS A 62 3.65 -18.78 6.22
CA LYS A 62 4.47 -19.56 5.30
C LYS A 62 4.52 -18.90 3.92
N PRO A 63 5.70 -18.86 3.26
CA PRO A 63 5.84 -18.19 1.96
C PRO A 63 4.93 -18.74 0.87
N ASP A 64 4.72 -20.06 0.82
CA ASP A 64 3.85 -20.68 -0.19
C ASP A 64 2.36 -20.38 0.04
N GLU A 65 1.95 -20.22 1.30
CA GLU A 65 0.61 -19.79 1.69
C GLU A 65 0.38 -18.30 1.38
N ALA A 66 1.38 -17.45 1.66
CA ALA A 66 1.36 -16.04 1.30
C ALA A 66 1.27 -15.84 -0.23
N GLU A 67 2.04 -16.60 -1.02
CA GLU A 67 1.95 -16.58 -2.49
C GLU A 67 0.52 -16.92 -2.96
N ARG A 68 -0.09 -17.98 -2.40
CA ARG A 68 -1.46 -18.38 -2.74
C ARG A 68 -2.47 -17.27 -2.43
N GLU A 69 -2.36 -16.63 -1.27
CA GLU A 69 -3.25 -15.55 -0.89
C GLU A 69 -3.08 -14.30 -1.76
N ILE A 70 -1.83 -13.87 -1.99
CA ILE A 70 -1.53 -12.71 -2.84
C ILE A 70 -2.08 -12.94 -4.26
N ARG A 71 -1.86 -14.13 -4.83
CA ARG A 71 -2.43 -14.52 -6.12
C ARG A 71 -3.96 -14.45 -6.11
N ALA A 72 -4.59 -15.01 -5.08
CA ALA A 72 -6.05 -14.99 -4.95
C ALA A 72 -6.62 -13.57 -4.88
N GLN A 73 -5.93 -12.64 -4.21
CA GLN A 73 -6.31 -11.21 -4.20
C GLN A 73 -6.22 -10.57 -5.59
N VAL A 74 -5.13 -10.82 -6.34
CA VAL A 74 -4.98 -10.33 -7.72
C VAL A 74 -6.06 -10.91 -8.63
N ASP A 75 -6.27 -12.22 -8.60
CA ASP A 75 -7.29 -12.89 -9.41
C ASP A 75 -8.69 -12.39 -9.09
N ARG A 76 -8.99 -12.14 -7.81
CA ARG A 76 -10.28 -11.58 -7.39
C ARG A 76 -10.49 -10.18 -7.94
N ALA A 77 -9.47 -9.32 -7.92
CA ALA A 77 -9.54 -8.00 -8.52
C ALA A 77 -9.81 -8.08 -10.04
N LEU A 78 -9.07 -8.95 -10.75
CA LEU A 78 -9.24 -9.17 -12.19
C LEU A 78 -10.64 -9.70 -12.54
N ALA A 79 -11.17 -10.65 -11.76
CA ALA A 79 -12.52 -11.20 -11.93
C ALA A 79 -13.62 -10.14 -11.74
N LEU A 80 -13.37 -9.11 -10.93
CA LEU A 80 -14.27 -7.97 -10.74
C LEU A 80 -14.12 -6.90 -11.85
N GLY A 81 -13.21 -7.09 -12.80
CA GLY A 81 -12.92 -6.13 -13.87
C GLY A 81 -11.99 -4.99 -13.45
N ILE A 82 -11.35 -5.10 -12.28
CA ILE A 82 -10.27 -4.20 -11.86
C ILE A 82 -8.99 -4.73 -12.51
N ARG A 83 -8.34 -3.89 -13.32
CA ARG A 83 -7.02 -4.19 -13.89
C ARG A 83 -6.00 -3.29 -13.17
N PRO A 84 -5.29 -3.81 -12.16
CA PRO A 84 -4.34 -3.01 -11.40
C PRO A 84 -3.24 -2.45 -12.30
N THR A 85 -2.77 -1.24 -12.00
CA THR A 85 -1.61 -0.63 -12.67
C THR A 85 -0.30 -0.94 -11.96
N HIS A 86 -0.38 -1.27 -10.68
CA HIS A 86 0.72 -1.66 -9.82
C HIS A 86 0.21 -2.47 -8.62
N LEU A 87 1.14 -3.03 -7.86
CA LEU A 87 0.89 -3.63 -6.56
C LEU A 87 1.60 -2.82 -5.46
N ASP A 88 0.99 -2.75 -4.29
CA ASP A 88 1.64 -2.31 -3.05
C ASP A 88 1.14 -3.16 -1.88
N THR A 89 1.58 -2.86 -0.65
CA THR A 89 1.39 -3.73 0.51
C THR A 89 0.88 -2.95 1.72
N HIS A 90 -0.24 -3.41 2.27
CA HIS A 90 -0.81 -2.93 3.50
C HIS A 90 0.12 -3.18 4.67
N MET A 91 0.38 -2.13 5.47
CA MET A 91 1.31 -2.13 6.60
C MET A 91 2.74 -2.64 6.29
N GLY A 92 3.11 -2.74 5.00
CA GLY A 92 4.36 -3.38 4.59
C GLY A 92 4.45 -4.85 5.00
N SER A 93 3.32 -5.57 5.13
CA SER A 93 3.29 -6.92 5.73
C SER A 93 4.21 -7.92 5.02
N VAL A 94 4.42 -7.77 3.72
CA VAL A 94 5.34 -8.63 2.93
C VAL A 94 6.82 -8.38 3.26
N LEU A 95 7.15 -7.26 3.91
CA LEU A 95 8.50 -6.95 4.37
C LEU A 95 8.84 -7.62 5.71
N ALA A 96 7.90 -8.35 6.33
CA ALA A 96 8.14 -9.05 7.58
C ALA A 96 9.22 -10.14 7.48
N ALA A 97 9.40 -10.72 6.28
CA ALA A 97 10.47 -11.67 5.99
C ALA A 97 10.86 -11.64 4.48
N PRO A 98 12.13 -11.86 4.12
CA PRO A 98 12.58 -11.87 2.73
C PRO A 98 11.81 -12.84 1.83
N GLU A 99 11.39 -13.99 2.36
CA GLU A 99 10.67 -15.01 1.63
C GLU A 99 9.22 -14.59 1.31
N LEU A 100 8.60 -13.77 2.16
CA LEU A 100 7.29 -13.18 1.89
C LEU A 100 7.40 -12.09 0.82
N PHE A 101 8.45 -11.27 0.87
CA PHE A 101 8.74 -10.31 -0.18
C PHE A 101 9.02 -11.00 -1.52
N ALA A 102 9.76 -12.11 -1.52
CA ALA A 102 9.99 -12.92 -2.71
C ALA A 102 8.68 -13.44 -3.33
N ALA A 103 7.72 -13.88 -2.51
CA ALA A 103 6.39 -14.28 -2.98
C ALA A 103 5.64 -13.10 -3.63
N TYR A 104 5.68 -11.92 -3.02
CA TYR A 104 5.11 -10.70 -3.57
C TYR A 104 5.72 -10.31 -4.92
N VAL A 105 7.06 -10.28 -5.01
CA VAL A 105 7.80 -9.96 -6.25
C VAL A 105 7.47 -10.96 -7.35
N LYS A 106 7.46 -12.26 -7.02
CA LYS A 106 7.09 -13.32 -7.97
C LYS A 106 5.71 -13.10 -8.57
N ILE A 107 4.70 -12.79 -7.75
CA ILE A 107 3.35 -12.50 -8.25
C ILE A 107 3.36 -11.24 -9.11
N ALA A 108 4.04 -10.18 -8.69
CA ALA A 108 4.12 -8.96 -9.49
C ALA A 108 4.69 -9.21 -10.90
N HIS A 109 5.76 -10.01 -10.99
CA HIS A 109 6.36 -10.42 -12.27
C HIS A 109 5.42 -11.28 -13.11
N GLU A 110 4.75 -12.27 -12.53
CA GLU A 110 3.82 -13.14 -13.28
C GLU A 110 2.64 -12.36 -13.89
N TYR A 111 2.13 -11.34 -13.18
CA TYR A 111 1.05 -10.49 -13.67
C TYR A 111 1.54 -9.26 -14.45
N HIS A 112 2.86 -9.11 -14.65
CA HIS A 112 3.47 -8.00 -15.39
C HIS A 112 3.08 -6.64 -14.80
N LEU A 113 3.12 -6.55 -13.47
CA LEU A 113 2.78 -5.34 -12.71
C LEU A 113 4.05 -4.76 -12.08
N PRO A 114 4.30 -3.45 -12.22
CA PRO A 114 5.24 -2.79 -11.33
C PRO A 114 4.70 -2.84 -9.90
N PHE A 115 5.58 -2.66 -8.93
CA PHE A 115 5.21 -2.85 -7.54
C PHE A 115 6.04 -1.96 -6.62
N LEU A 116 5.48 -1.63 -5.45
CA LEU A 116 6.18 -0.83 -4.45
C LEU A 116 7.40 -1.60 -3.94
N ALA A 117 8.58 -1.14 -4.34
CA ALA A 117 9.87 -1.53 -3.83
C ALA A 117 10.68 -0.27 -3.51
N ILE A 118 11.20 -0.17 -2.29
CA ILE A 118 12.02 0.96 -1.85
C ILE A 118 13.43 0.49 -1.50
N ARG A 119 14.42 1.31 -1.83
CA ARG A 119 15.78 1.13 -1.34
C ARG A 119 15.85 1.50 0.14
N ILE A 120 15.79 0.51 1.03
CA ILE A 120 15.92 0.71 2.48
C ILE A 120 17.38 0.51 2.92
N PRO A 121 18.08 1.54 3.44
CA PRO A 121 19.41 1.37 4.02
C PRO A 121 19.41 0.36 5.17
N GLY A 122 20.31 -0.62 5.14
CA GLY A 122 20.47 -1.61 6.22
C GLY A 122 19.52 -2.81 6.21
N LEU A 123 18.43 -2.76 5.43
CA LEU A 123 17.48 -3.88 5.27
C LEU A 123 17.83 -4.79 4.06
N GLY A 124 18.86 -4.44 3.27
CA GLY A 124 18.72 -4.48 1.82
C GLY A 124 19.22 -5.69 1.03
N GLU A 125 20.19 -6.51 1.47
CA GLU A 125 20.75 -7.49 0.52
C GLU A 125 19.76 -8.61 0.14
N LYS A 126 19.08 -9.19 1.13
CA LYS A 126 18.16 -10.32 0.90
C LYS A 126 16.87 -9.91 0.19
N PHE A 127 16.36 -8.71 0.48
CA PHE A 127 15.17 -8.18 -0.18
C PHE A 127 15.50 -7.71 -1.61
N LEU A 128 16.67 -7.11 -1.83
CA LEU A 128 17.04 -6.63 -3.17
C LEU A 128 17.49 -7.78 -4.10
N SER A 129 17.94 -8.92 -3.57
CA SER A 129 18.42 -10.04 -4.40
C SER A 129 17.33 -10.72 -5.24
N VAL A 130 16.05 -10.50 -4.91
CA VAL A 130 14.92 -11.02 -5.71
C VAL A 130 14.46 -10.05 -6.80
N LEU A 131 14.98 -8.82 -6.79
CA LEU A 131 14.69 -7.81 -7.80
C LEU A 131 15.58 -8.00 -9.03
N THR A 132 15.08 -7.53 -10.17
CA THR A 132 15.73 -7.52 -11.47
C THR A 132 16.00 -6.10 -11.93
N GLU A 133 16.81 -5.92 -12.98
CA GLU A 133 17.08 -4.60 -13.57
C GLU A 133 15.83 -3.92 -14.16
N LYS A 134 14.75 -4.69 -14.40
CA LYS A 134 13.47 -4.15 -14.87
C LYS A 134 12.61 -3.59 -13.75
N ASP A 135 12.88 -3.97 -12.50
CA ASP A 135 12.05 -3.54 -11.38
C ASP A 135 12.29 -2.08 -11.04
N VAL A 136 11.20 -1.32 -10.92
CA VAL A 136 11.27 0.08 -10.51
C VAL A 136 11.46 0.13 -9.00
N VAL A 137 12.59 0.67 -8.56
CA VAL A 137 12.92 0.84 -7.15
C VAL A 137 12.88 2.33 -6.80
N LEU A 138 12.07 2.68 -5.82
CA LEU A 138 11.96 4.05 -5.32
C LEU A 138 13.22 4.46 -4.57
N ASP A 139 13.61 5.72 -4.74
CA ASP A 139 14.70 6.35 -4.00
C ASP A 139 14.27 6.77 -2.60
N SER A 140 13.00 7.15 -2.42
CA SER A 140 12.46 7.47 -1.10
C SER A 140 10.94 7.30 -1.01
N ILE A 141 10.44 7.19 0.22
CA ILE A 141 9.02 7.25 0.56
C ILE A 141 8.82 8.38 1.57
N VAL A 142 7.73 9.12 1.41
CA VAL A 142 7.25 10.10 2.40
C VAL A 142 5.89 9.66 2.91
N ILE A 143 5.77 9.50 4.22
CA ILE A 143 4.54 9.14 4.91
C ILE A 143 4.58 9.73 6.32
N ALA A 144 3.47 10.29 6.79
CA ALA A 144 3.38 10.73 8.18
C ALA A 144 3.45 9.50 9.11
N GLY A 145 4.28 9.56 10.16
CA GLY A 145 4.37 8.51 11.17
C GLY A 145 3.44 8.75 12.35
N ASP A 146 3.23 7.72 13.17
CA ASP A 146 2.44 7.74 14.43
C ASP A 146 2.82 8.89 15.38
N LYS A 147 4.08 9.33 15.31
CA LYS A 147 4.62 10.43 16.13
C LYS A 147 4.37 11.83 15.55
N GLN A 148 3.80 11.96 14.36
CA GLN A 148 3.59 13.25 13.72
C GLN A 148 2.45 14.03 14.40
N PRO A 149 2.71 15.22 14.97
CA PRO A 149 1.65 16.01 15.62
C PRO A 149 0.58 16.47 14.63
N ALA A 150 -0.68 16.43 15.08
CA ALA A 150 -1.83 16.76 14.24
C ALA A 150 -1.89 18.23 13.82
N ASP A 151 -1.43 19.14 14.66
CA ASP A 151 -1.33 20.58 14.40
C ASP A 151 -0.20 20.94 13.43
N GLN A 152 0.76 20.04 13.21
CA GLN A 152 1.90 20.21 12.30
C GLN A 152 1.74 19.41 11.00
N TRP A 153 0.55 18.86 10.73
CA TRP A 153 0.32 17.94 9.61
C TRP A 153 0.69 18.54 8.25
N LYS A 154 0.20 19.76 8.01
CA LYS A 154 0.47 20.48 6.75
C LYS A 154 1.97 20.76 6.61
N ASP A 155 2.60 21.25 7.67
CA ASP A 155 4.01 21.61 7.66
C ASP A 155 4.91 20.40 7.39
N PHE A 156 4.57 19.22 7.93
CA PHE A 156 5.30 17.98 7.65
C PHE A 156 5.42 17.72 6.14
N TYR A 157 4.30 17.65 5.43
CA TYR A 157 4.31 17.35 4.00
C TYR A 157 4.86 18.50 3.15
N LEU A 158 4.58 19.75 3.49
CA LEU A 158 5.13 20.90 2.76
C LEU A 158 6.66 20.98 2.90
N ASN A 159 7.19 20.66 4.08
CA ASN A 159 8.63 20.60 4.30
C ASN A 159 9.24 19.38 3.61
N ALA A 160 8.54 18.24 3.58
CA ALA A 160 8.97 17.07 2.82
C ALA A 160 9.11 17.41 1.33
N ILE A 161 8.10 18.05 0.71
CA ILE A 161 8.14 18.49 -0.69
C ILE A 161 9.35 19.40 -0.97
N LYS A 162 9.57 20.41 -0.12
CA LYS A 162 10.72 21.33 -0.26
C LYS A 162 12.07 20.62 -0.09
N GLY A 163 12.10 19.54 0.70
CA GLY A 163 13.29 18.78 1.02
C GLY A 163 13.65 17.67 0.04
N LEU A 164 12.74 17.35 -0.91
CA LEU A 164 12.94 16.25 -1.86
C LEU A 164 14.24 16.40 -2.63
N LYS A 165 14.90 15.27 -2.85
CA LYS A 165 16.10 15.16 -3.69
C LYS A 165 15.69 14.70 -5.10
N PRO A 166 16.50 15.00 -6.13
CA PRO A 166 16.30 14.39 -7.44
C PRO A 166 16.26 12.86 -7.32
N GLY A 167 15.23 12.25 -7.89
CA GLY A 167 14.96 10.83 -7.78
C GLY A 167 13.46 10.53 -7.87
N LEU A 168 13.12 9.25 -7.72
CA LEU A 168 11.76 8.75 -7.70
C LEU A 168 11.29 8.60 -6.25
N THR A 169 10.31 9.42 -5.86
CA THR A 169 9.73 9.40 -4.51
C THR A 169 8.25 9.09 -4.57
N GLU A 170 7.78 8.21 -3.70
CA GLU A 170 6.35 8.00 -3.46
C GLU A 170 5.91 8.67 -2.16
N MET A 171 4.88 9.51 -2.24
CA MET A 171 4.23 10.08 -1.07
C MET A 171 2.95 9.30 -0.79
N ILE A 172 2.89 8.63 0.36
CA ILE A 172 1.76 7.81 0.75
C ILE A 172 0.88 8.61 1.71
N VAL A 173 -0.41 8.67 1.39
CA VAL A 173 -1.46 9.33 2.18
C VAL A 173 -2.66 8.40 2.29
N HIS A 174 -3.45 8.56 3.34
CA HIS A 174 -4.64 7.74 3.59
C HIS A 174 -5.87 8.63 3.51
N LEU A 175 -6.49 8.75 2.34
CA LEU A 175 -7.62 9.65 2.18
C LEU A 175 -8.90 9.03 2.74
N GLY A 176 -9.68 9.83 3.48
CA GLY A 176 -10.97 9.43 4.02
C GLY A 176 -11.63 10.57 4.77
N HIS A 177 -12.96 10.54 4.86
CA HIS A 177 -13.71 11.53 5.64
C HIS A 177 -13.79 11.09 7.10
N ASP A 178 -13.67 12.05 8.03
CA ASP A 178 -13.91 11.77 9.46
C ASP A 178 -15.41 11.68 9.75
N ASP A 179 -16.01 10.61 9.23
CA ASP A 179 -17.44 10.33 9.31
C ASP A 179 -17.73 9.07 10.14
N ALA A 180 -19.02 8.81 10.35
CA ALA A 180 -19.48 7.73 11.21
C ALA A 180 -19.05 6.34 10.71
N GLU A 181 -18.92 6.13 9.40
CA GLU A 181 -18.49 4.84 8.85
C GLU A 181 -17.01 4.61 9.17
N LEU A 182 -16.16 5.59 8.86
CA LEU A 182 -14.73 5.45 9.08
C LEU A 182 -14.39 5.39 10.57
N GLN A 183 -15.07 6.17 11.41
CA GLN A 183 -14.96 6.10 12.88
C GLN A 183 -15.33 4.71 13.43
N ALA A 184 -16.34 4.05 12.85
CA ALA A 184 -16.78 2.71 13.27
C ALA A 184 -15.81 1.60 12.85
N ILE A 185 -15.03 1.81 11.78
CA ILE A 185 -13.96 0.90 11.33
C ILE A 185 -12.72 1.10 12.21
N THR A 186 -12.29 2.35 12.42
CA THR A 186 -11.02 2.68 13.06
C THR A 186 -11.12 2.91 14.57
N VAL A 187 -11.97 2.14 15.24
CA VAL A 187 -12.22 2.27 16.69
C VAL A 187 -10.93 2.08 17.48
N ASP A 188 -10.69 2.99 18.44
CA ASP A 188 -9.51 3.03 19.31
C ASP A 188 -8.16 3.09 18.56
N HIS A 189 -8.17 3.61 17.34
CA HIS A 189 -6.99 3.65 16.47
C HIS A 189 -6.71 5.10 16.02
N PRO A 190 -6.10 5.96 16.87
CA PRO A 190 -5.86 7.36 16.54
C PRO A 190 -4.85 7.53 15.39
N ASP A 191 -3.86 6.64 15.29
CA ASP A 191 -2.92 6.58 14.18
C ASP A 191 -3.61 5.96 12.96
N TYR A 192 -3.47 6.52 11.77
CA TYR A 192 -4.17 6.03 10.56
C TYR A 192 -5.71 5.94 10.67
N GLY A 193 -6.31 6.50 11.73
CA GLY A 193 -7.75 6.51 11.98
C GLY A 193 -8.51 7.57 11.17
N SER A 194 -9.81 7.72 11.42
CA SER A 194 -10.68 8.64 10.68
C SER A 194 -10.17 10.09 10.63
N ALA A 195 -9.82 10.67 11.78
CA ALA A 195 -9.30 12.05 11.88
C ALA A 195 -7.92 12.21 11.23
N TRP A 196 -7.10 11.15 11.19
CA TRP A 196 -5.86 11.15 10.39
C TRP A 196 -6.17 11.25 8.91
N ARG A 197 -7.11 10.42 8.45
CA ARG A 197 -7.46 10.32 7.04
C ARG A 197 -8.09 11.60 6.50
N GLN A 198 -8.87 12.28 7.34
CA GLN A 198 -9.40 13.61 7.03
C GLN A 198 -8.28 14.65 6.88
N ARG A 199 -7.26 14.63 7.74
CA ARG A 199 -6.11 15.54 7.62
C ARG A 199 -5.31 15.33 6.34
N ASP A 200 -5.12 14.08 5.94
CA ASP A 200 -4.51 13.75 4.64
C ASP A 200 -5.37 14.26 3.47
N TYR A 201 -6.70 14.08 3.54
CA TYR A 201 -7.63 14.62 2.54
C TYR A 201 -7.59 16.15 2.44
N ASP A 202 -7.69 16.85 3.57
CA ASP A 202 -7.67 18.32 3.63
C ASP A 202 -6.35 18.88 3.08
N LEU A 203 -5.24 18.21 3.39
CA LEU A 203 -3.94 18.56 2.87
C LEU A 203 -3.87 18.42 1.35
N VAL A 204 -4.11 17.23 0.80
CA VAL A 204 -3.86 16.98 -0.64
C VAL A 204 -4.81 17.76 -1.55
N THR A 205 -5.98 18.13 -1.02
CA THR A 205 -6.94 18.96 -1.74
C THR A 205 -6.65 20.47 -1.64
N SER A 206 -5.81 20.88 -0.67
CA SER A 206 -5.50 22.29 -0.39
C SER A 206 -4.78 23.02 -1.54
N PRO A 207 -5.02 24.34 -1.71
CA PRO A 207 -4.23 25.18 -2.60
C PRO A 207 -2.74 25.21 -2.26
N GLU A 208 -2.37 25.14 -0.99
CA GLU A 208 -0.98 25.21 -0.52
C GLU A 208 -0.19 23.97 -0.92
N PHE A 209 -0.78 22.78 -0.82
CA PHE A 209 -0.14 21.55 -1.28
C PHE A 209 0.10 21.57 -2.80
N LYS A 210 -0.93 21.95 -3.57
CA LYS A 210 -0.81 22.13 -5.03
C LYS A 210 0.22 23.19 -5.40
N GLY A 211 0.26 24.28 -4.64
CA GLY A 211 1.26 25.35 -4.79
C GLY A 211 2.67 24.83 -4.55
N ALA A 212 2.89 24.11 -3.44
CA ALA A 212 4.20 23.57 -3.10
C ALA A 212 4.73 22.59 -4.14
N LEU A 213 3.89 21.72 -4.71
CA LEU A 213 4.31 20.84 -5.80
C LEU A 213 4.82 21.63 -7.01
N ARG A 214 4.07 22.66 -7.43
CA ARG A 214 4.42 23.50 -8.58
C ARG A 214 5.68 24.34 -8.29
N ASP A 215 5.73 24.98 -7.14
CA ASP A 215 6.80 25.93 -6.78
C ASP A 215 8.15 25.20 -6.54
N ASN A 216 8.11 23.90 -6.21
CA ASN A 216 9.29 23.04 -6.11
C ASN A 216 9.55 22.19 -7.37
N ASN A 217 8.86 22.49 -8.49
CA ASN A 217 9.01 21.80 -9.78
C ASN A 217 8.84 20.28 -9.71
N ILE A 218 7.91 19.81 -8.87
CA ILE A 218 7.62 18.39 -8.72
C ILE A 218 6.87 17.89 -9.97
N VAL A 219 7.41 16.84 -10.60
CA VAL A 219 6.75 16.13 -11.68
C VAL A 219 5.95 14.98 -11.08
N LEU A 220 4.62 15.11 -11.09
CA LEU A 220 3.74 14.01 -10.72
C LEU A 220 3.68 13.00 -11.86
N ILE A 221 4.00 11.75 -11.54
CA ILE A 221 3.85 10.61 -12.45
C ILE A 221 2.87 9.59 -11.86
N LYS A 222 2.38 8.69 -12.72
CA LYS A 222 1.48 7.61 -12.33
C LYS A 222 2.22 6.28 -12.35
N TRP A 223 1.77 5.33 -11.55
CA TRP A 223 2.26 3.95 -11.63
C TRP A 223 2.01 3.33 -13.01
N LYS A 224 0.91 3.68 -13.68
CA LYS A 224 0.68 3.28 -15.08
C LYS A 224 1.71 3.83 -16.08
N ASP A 225 2.42 4.91 -15.75
CA ASP A 225 3.53 5.41 -16.58
C ASP A 225 4.77 4.54 -16.36
N LEU A 226 5.01 4.09 -15.13
CA LEU A 226 6.07 3.15 -14.77
C LEU A 226 5.81 1.74 -15.33
N GLN A 227 4.55 1.32 -15.42
CA GLN A 227 4.16 0.04 -16.01
C GLN A 227 4.65 -0.12 -17.46
N LYS A 228 4.84 0.97 -18.19
CA LYS A 228 5.38 0.94 -19.57
C LYS A 228 6.86 0.57 -19.63
N LEU A 229 7.57 0.61 -18.50
CA LEU A 229 9.00 0.30 -18.40
C LEU A 229 9.26 -1.17 -18.04
N VAL A 230 8.28 -1.84 -17.44
CA VAL A 230 8.42 -3.25 -16.98
C VAL A 230 7.90 -4.27 -18.00
N ASN A 231 7.15 -3.81 -19.01
CA ASN A 231 6.64 -4.61 -20.13
C ASN A 231 7.68 -4.78 -21.24
#